data_AF-A0A0C9YGA3-F1
#
_entry.id   AF-A0A0C9YGA3-F1
#
_cell.length_a   1.000
_cell.length_b   1.000
_cell.length_c   1.000
_cell.angle_alpha   90.00
_cell.angle_beta   90.00
_cell.angle_gamma   90.00
#
_symmetry.space_group_name_H-M   'P 1'
#
loop_
_entity.id
_entity.type
_entity.pdbx_description
1 polymer ?
#
loop_
_entity_poly.entity_id
_entity_poly.type
_entity_poly.pdbx_seq_one_letter_code
_entity_poly.pdbx_strand_id
1 'polypeptide(L)'
;MAKCGLSCSKPGVPPCAGQSGKSCGSAALRADEDEQGGHRYVSSLVRVFNDTCFQGYKLWKHIAKALQTRSAAIKVALDRYNKCALVVQPPRQMLQWEEFVEYTFLADFDLLRDTCEDISQCPWAHPTARFTLDTFFKMCQAEEEIACLNIEIR
;
A
#
# COMPACT_ATOMS: atom_id res chain seq x y z
N MET A 1 -42.25 -18.56 -0.29
CA MET A 1 -41.48 -19.83 -0.30
C MET A 1 -41.23 -20.24 -1.74
N ALA A 2 -39.99 -20.15 -2.22
CA ALA A 2 -39.51 -20.89 -3.38
C ALA A 2 -37.97 -20.98 -3.27
N LYS A 3 -37.47 -22.19 -3.07
CA LYS A 3 -36.04 -22.53 -3.09
C LYS A 3 -35.69 -23.04 -4.50
N CYS A 4 -34.60 -22.53 -5.06
CA CYS A 4 -33.73 -23.17 -6.07
C CYS A 4 -32.36 -22.51 -5.88
N GLY A 5 -31.25 -23.18 -5.60
CA GLY A 5 -30.87 -24.54 -5.94
C GLY A 5 -29.77 -24.49 -7.01
N LEU A 6 -28.59 -23.95 -6.67
CA LEU A 6 -27.40 -24.02 -7.52
C LEU A 6 -26.22 -24.49 -6.66
N SER A 7 -25.79 -25.70 -7.01
CA SER A 7 -24.66 -26.45 -6.46
C SER A 7 -23.33 -25.85 -6.90
N CYS A 8 -22.48 -25.46 -5.94
CA CYS A 8 -21.07 -25.17 -6.22
C CYS A 8 -20.25 -26.46 -6.10
N SER A 9 -19.79 -26.95 -7.24
CA SER A 9 -18.81 -28.03 -7.36
C SER A 9 -17.50 -27.66 -6.64
N LYS A 10 -17.01 -28.55 -5.78
CA LYS A 10 -15.69 -28.44 -5.13
C LYS A 10 -14.57 -28.62 -6.16
N PRO A 11 -13.51 -27.80 -6.15
CA PRO A 11 -12.26 -28.13 -6.83
C PRO A 11 -11.46 -29.14 -5.98
N GLY A 12 -10.98 -30.19 -6.65
CA GLY A 12 -10.26 -31.31 -6.05
C GLY A 12 -8.86 -30.98 -5.56
N VAL A 13 -8.50 -31.62 -4.46
CA VAL A 13 -7.13 -31.71 -3.92
C VAL A 13 -6.38 -32.78 -4.73
N PRO A 14 -5.17 -32.53 -5.25
CA PRO A 14 -4.39 -33.57 -5.92
C PRO A 14 -3.84 -34.59 -4.90
N PRO A 15 -3.81 -35.88 -5.23
CA PRO A 15 -3.33 -36.92 -4.32
C PRO A 15 -1.80 -36.96 -4.29
N CYS A 16 -1.23 -36.96 -3.08
CA CYS A 16 0.18 -37.27 -2.84
C CYS A 16 0.44 -38.75 -3.17
N ALA A 17 1.08 -39.03 -4.30
CA ALA A 17 1.63 -40.34 -4.61
C ALA A 17 3.07 -40.42 -4.11
N GLY A 18 3.32 -41.24 -3.10
CA GLY A 18 4.65 -41.65 -2.71
C GLY A 18 5.24 -42.62 -3.73
N GLN A 19 6.51 -42.43 -4.07
CA GLN A 19 7.36 -43.50 -4.59
C GLN A 19 8.70 -43.50 -3.87
N SER A 20 9.05 -44.72 -3.47
CA SER A 20 10.20 -45.18 -2.72
C SER A 20 11.53 -45.05 -3.48
N GLY A 21 12.56 -44.69 -2.72
CA GLY A 21 13.94 -45.20 -2.78
C GLY A 21 14.56 -45.64 -4.10
N LYS A 22 15.59 -44.89 -4.54
CA LYS A 22 16.81 -45.45 -5.14
C LYS A 22 18.03 -44.69 -4.61
N SER A 23 19.01 -45.45 -4.14
CA SER A 23 20.26 -45.00 -3.55
C SER A 23 21.38 -44.83 -4.58
N CYS A 24 22.43 -44.15 -4.12
CA CYS A 24 23.83 -44.18 -4.56
C CYS A 24 24.20 -43.36 -5.80
N GLY A 25 25.13 -42.43 -5.57
CA GLY A 25 25.91 -41.77 -6.60
C GLY A 25 26.47 -40.44 -6.11
N SER A 26 27.56 -40.48 -5.32
CA SER A 26 28.36 -39.30 -5.01
C SER A 26 28.80 -38.61 -6.30
N ALA A 27 28.23 -37.44 -6.57
CA ALA A 27 28.85 -36.44 -7.43
C ALA A 27 29.01 -35.20 -6.56
N ALA A 28 30.23 -34.99 -6.07
CA ALA A 28 30.63 -33.71 -5.50
C ALA A 28 30.46 -32.65 -6.61
N LEU A 29 29.32 -31.97 -6.60
CA LEU A 29 29.12 -30.71 -7.31
C LEU A 29 30.12 -29.72 -6.73
N ARG A 30 31.07 -29.29 -7.56
CA ARG A 30 31.86 -28.09 -7.29
C ARG A 30 30.88 -26.96 -7.02
N ALA A 31 30.88 -26.44 -5.80
CA ALA A 31 30.35 -25.13 -5.50
C ALA A 31 31.32 -24.12 -6.10
N ASP A 32 31.11 -23.75 -7.36
CA ASP A 32 31.56 -22.45 -7.85
C ASP A 32 30.54 -21.46 -7.29
N GLU A 33 30.94 -20.70 -6.27
CA GLU A 33 30.11 -19.63 -5.74
C GLU A 33 29.99 -18.52 -6.78
N ASP A 34 28.83 -18.44 -7.42
CA ASP A 34 28.43 -17.35 -8.32
C ASP A 34 28.23 -16.03 -7.54
N GLU A 35 29.29 -15.45 -6.97
CA GLU A 35 29.27 -14.10 -6.37
C GLU A 35 28.80 -13.03 -7.39
N GLN A 36 28.99 -13.30 -8.69
CA GLN A 36 28.58 -12.40 -9.79
C GLN A 36 27.09 -12.45 -10.11
N GLY A 37 26.38 -13.51 -9.73
CA GLY A 37 24.92 -13.62 -9.83
C GLY A 37 24.23 -12.79 -8.73
N GLY A 38 24.76 -12.89 -7.50
CA GLY A 38 24.31 -12.09 -6.36
C GLY A 38 24.53 -10.60 -6.56
N HIS A 39 25.72 -10.19 -7.00
CA HIS A 39 26.02 -8.77 -7.26
C HIS A 39 25.12 -8.16 -8.35
N ARG A 40 24.78 -8.94 -9.40
CA ARG A 40 23.82 -8.49 -10.43
C ARG A 40 22.40 -8.38 -9.89
N TYR A 41 21.98 -9.31 -9.03
CA TYR A 41 20.65 -9.29 -8.43
C TYR A 41 20.50 -8.10 -7.46
N VAL A 42 21.48 -7.90 -6.58
CA VAL A 42 21.52 -6.76 -5.63
C VAL A 42 21.61 -5.43 -6.38
N SER A 43 22.45 -5.33 -7.42
CA SER A 43 22.54 -4.12 -8.26
C SER A 43 21.23 -3.82 -9.00
N SER A 44 20.53 -4.85 -9.48
CA SER A 44 19.19 -4.72 -10.07
C SER A 44 18.15 -4.28 -9.04
N LEU A 45 18.18 -4.85 -7.83
CA LEU A 45 17.24 -4.55 -6.76
C LEU A 45 17.39 -3.11 -6.25
N VAL A 46 18.64 -2.66 -6.04
CA VAL A 46 18.98 -1.30 -5.64
C VAL A 46 18.59 -0.28 -6.72
N ARG A 47 18.66 -0.65 -8.00
CA ARG A 47 18.15 0.20 -9.10
C ARG A 47 16.62 0.31 -9.08
N VAL A 48 15.91 -0.82 -8.98
CA VAL A 48 14.44 -0.83 -8.88
C VAL A 48 13.95 -0.05 -7.65
N PHE A 49 14.65 -0.18 -6.51
CA PHE A 49 14.33 0.55 -5.29
C PHE A 49 14.57 2.07 -5.44
N ASN A 50 15.71 2.50 -5.96
CA ASN A 50 15.97 3.92 -6.19
C ASN A 50 15.01 4.55 -7.20
N ASP A 51 14.66 3.83 -8.27
CA ASP A 51 13.72 4.32 -9.28
C ASP A 51 12.29 4.44 -8.72
N THR A 52 11.86 3.51 -7.88
CA THR A 52 10.53 3.56 -7.24
C THR A 52 10.45 4.66 -6.17
N CYS A 53 11.47 4.83 -5.34
CA CYS A 53 11.52 5.91 -4.34
C CYS A 53 11.58 7.30 -4.98
N PHE A 54 12.39 7.49 -6.03
CA PHE A 54 12.52 8.78 -6.72
C PHE A 54 11.25 9.16 -7.50
N GLN A 55 10.60 8.19 -8.16
CA GLN A 55 9.30 8.41 -8.82
C GLN A 55 8.20 8.70 -7.79
N GLY A 56 8.22 8.02 -6.64
CA GLY A 56 7.32 8.28 -5.53
C GLY A 56 7.40 9.74 -5.05
N TYR A 57 8.59 10.25 -4.77
CA TYR A 57 8.75 11.61 -4.26
C TYR A 57 8.20 12.69 -5.21
N LYS A 58 8.35 12.51 -6.53
CA LYS A 58 7.73 13.41 -7.53
C LYS A 58 6.20 13.35 -7.47
N LEU A 59 5.63 12.15 -7.40
CA LEU A 59 4.18 11.97 -7.27
C LEU A 59 3.64 12.64 -6.00
N TRP A 60 4.29 12.43 -4.86
CA TRP A 60 3.95 13.06 -3.58
C TRP A 60 3.94 14.59 -3.67
N LYS A 61 4.94 15.19 -4.34
CA LYS A 61 4.96 16.63 -4.59
C LYS A 61 3.76 17.11 -5.41
N HIS A 62 3.38 16.37 -6.45
CA HIS A 62 2.21 16.71 -7.25
C HIS A 62 0.92 16.63 -6.45
N ILE A 63 0.75 15.59 -5.63
CA ILE A 63 -0.39 15.44 -4.72
C ILE A 63 -0.44 16.62 -3.75
N ALA A 64 0.67 16.92 -3.08
CA ALA A 64 0.75 18.05 -2.13
C ALA A 64 0.38 19.39 -2.80
N LYS A 65 0.91 19.65 -4.01
CA LYS A 65 0.59 20.85 -4.78
C LYS A 65 -0.88 20.91 -5.19
N ALA A 66 -1.45 19.79 -5.59
CA ALA A 66 -2.88 19.72 -5.94
C ALA A 66 -3.76 20.02 -4.73
N LEU A 67 -3.44 19.45 -3.56
CA LEU A 67 -4.14 19.72 -2.30
C LEU A 67 -4.04 21.21 -1.90
N GLN A 68 -2.86 21.80 -1.99
CA GLN A 68 -2.66 23.23 -1.70
C GLN A 68 -3.42 24.14 -2.66
N THR A 69 -3.45 23.79 -3.95
CA THR A 69 -4.19 24.55 -4.97
C THR A 69 -5.69 24.46 -4.72
N ARG A 70 -6.18 23.27 -4.38
CA ARG A 70 -7.59 23.05 -4.03
C ARG A 70 -7.97 23.82 -2.78
N SER A 71 -7.16 23.78 -1.71
CA SER A 71 -7.48 24.50 -0.46
C SER A 71 -7.53 26.03 -0.67
N ALA A 72 -6.64 26.58 -1.50
CA ALA A 72 -6.69 27.99 -1.89
C ALA A 72 -7.97 28.32 -2.69
N ALA A 73 -8.35 27.47 -3.65
CA ALA A 73 -9.57 27.65 -4.44
C ALA A 73 -10.84 27.62 -3.57
N ILE A 74 -10.89 26.70 -2.59
CA ILE A 74 -12.00 26.59 -1.65
C ILE A 74 -12.11 27.86 -0.78
N LYS A 75 -11.00 28.39 -0.26
CA LYS A 75 -11.00 29.66 0.49
C LYS A 75 -11.58 30.81 -0.32
N VAL A 76 -11.16 30.94 -1.58
CA VAL A 76 -11.69 31.97 -2.50
C VAL A 76 -13.19 31.76 -2.77
N ALA A 77 -13.65 30.51 -2.90
CA ALA A 77 -15.06 30.21 -3.07
C ALA A 77 -15.88 30.59 -1.83
N LEU A 78 -15.35 30.32 -0.62
CA LEU A 78 -15.96 30.71 0.65
C LEU A 78 -16.09 32.23 0.76
N ASP A 79 -15.04 32.98 0.42
CA ASP A 79 -15.08 34.45 0.41
C ASP A 79 -16.15 34.98 -0.55
N ARG A 80 -16.29 34.37 -1.72
CA ARG A 80 -17.34 34.74 -2.69
C ARG A 80 -18.72 34.41 -2.17
N TYR A 81 -18.90 33.24 -1.56
CA TYR A 81 -20.16 32.86 -0.91
C TYR A 81 -20.55 33.87 0.17
N ASN A 82 -19.64 34.20 1.07
CA ASN A 82 -19.87 35.14 2.16
C ASN A 82 -20.26 36.54 1.65
N LYS A 83 -19.63 37.00 0.55
CA LYS A 83 -20.03 38.26 -0.11
C LYS A 83 -21.45 38.19 -0.65
N CYS A 84 -21.82 37.11 -1.31
CA CYS A 84 -23.18 36.94 -1.86
C CYS A 84 -24.23 36.74 -0.76
N ALA A 85 -23.89 36.05 0.33
CA ALA A 85 -24.79 35.77 1.45
C ALA A 85 -25.34 37.05 2.10
N LEU A 86 -24.55 38.13 2.11
CA LEU A 86 -24.96 39.44 2.60
C LEU A 86 -25.93 40.18 1.66
N VAL A 87 -25.86 39.89 0.36
CA VAL A 87 -26.66 40.58 -0.68
C VAL A 87 -28.03 39.90 -0.86
N VAL A 88 -28.13 38.61 -0.57
CA VAL A 88 -29.40 37.86 -0.63
C VAL A 88 -30.36 38.34 0.45
N GLN A 89 -31.66 38.47 0.12
CA GLN A 89 -32.72 38.78 1.09
C GLN A 89 -33.58 37.52 1.35
N PRO A 90 -33.72 37.09 2.62
CA PRO A 90 -33.07 37.61 3.82
C PRO A 90 -31.55 37.31 3.84
N PRO A 91 -30.74 38.16 4.51
CA PRO A 91 -29.31 37.91 4.65
C PRO A 91 -29.05 36.54 5.26
N ARG A 92 -28.14 35.78 4.64
CA ARG A 92 -27.73 34.47 5.15
C ARG A 92 -26.52 34.61 6.07
N GLN A 93 -26.38 33.65 6.98
CA GLN A 93 -25.23 33.60 7.89
C GLN A 93 -23.93 33.43 7.10
N MET A 94 -22.89 34.17 7.49
CA MET A 94 -21.54 33.99 6.95
C MET A 94 -20.90 32.76 7.60
N LEU A 95 -20.17 32.00 6.80
CA LEU A 95 -19.46 30.81 7.26
C LEU A 95 -18.00 31.18 7.54
N GLN A 96 -17.50 30.79 8.71
CA GLN A 96 -16.06 30.86 9.01
C GLN A 96 -15.32 29.67 8.38
N TRP A 97 -14.00 29.81 8.24
CA TRP A 97 -13.18 28.74 7.65
C TRP A 97 -13.21 27.47 8.51
N GLU A 98 -13.21 27.62 9.83
CA GLU A 98 -13.21 26.53 10.80
C GLU A 98 -14.48 25.69 10.70
N GLU A 99 -15.65 26.35 10.66
CA GLU A 99 -16.96 25.71 10.48
C GLU A 99 -17.04 24.98 9.13
N PHE A 100 -16.51 25.60 8.07
CA PHE A 100 -16.47 24.99 6.75
C PHE A 100 -15.60 23.73 6.72
N VAL A 101 -14.44 23.75 7.38
CA VAL A 101 -13.56 22.58 7.50
C VAL A 101 -14.28 21.46 8.25
N GLU A 102 -15.01 21.76 9.32
CA GLU A 102 -15.77 20.76 10.06
C GLU A 102 -16.87 20.12 9.18
N TYR A 103 -17.62 20.92 8.43
CA TYR A 103 -18.65 20.41 7.52
C TYR A 103 -18.08 19.60 6.34
N THR A 104 -16.97 20.05 5.75
CA THR A 104 -16.33 19.31 4.64
C THR A 104 -15.67 18.03 5.10
N PHE A 105 -15.07 18.03 6.30
CA PHE A 105 -14.56 16.81 6.93
C PHE A 105 -15.69 15.79 7.03
N LEU A 106 -16.83 16.15 7.64
CA LEU A 106 -17.99 15.25 7.76
C LEU A 106 -18.49 14.75 6.40
N ALA A 107 -18.59 15.62 5.39
CA ALA A 107 -19.04 15.25 4.05
C ALA A 107 -18.05 14.31 3.31
N ASP A 108 -16.74 14.51 3.46
CA ASP A 108 -15.72 13.68 2.83
C ASP A 108 -15.70 12.25 3.41
N PHE A 109 -16.05 12.05 4.69
CA PHE A 109 -16.21 10.69 5.26
C PHE A 109 -17.40 9.95 4.68
N ASP A 110 -18.51 10.62 4.45
CA ASP A 110 -19.67 9.99 3.83
C ASP A 110 -19.35 9.60 2.36
N LEU A 111 -18.58 10.42 1.63
CA LEU A 111 -18.09 10.06 0.30
C LEU A 111 -17.13 8.85 0.32
N LEU A 112 -16.27 8.75 1.34
CA LEU A 112 -15.40 7.60 1.52
C LEU A 112 -16.18 6.35 1.94
N ARG A 113 -17.27 6.47 2.69
CA ARG A 113 -18.13 5.32 3.05
C ARG A 113 -18.74 4.65 1.82
N ASP A 114 -19.16 5.44 0.84
CA ASP A 114 -19.79 4.93 -0.39
C ASP A 114 -18.78 4.31 -1.38
N THR A 115 -17.50 4.64 -1.24
CA THR A 115 -16.40 4.15 -2.11
C THR A 115 -15.46 3.17 -1.42
N CYS A 116 -15.64 2.93 -0.11
CA CYS A 116 -14.82 2.00 0.66
C CYS A 116 -15.16 0.57 0.24
N GLU A 117 -14.33 0.00 -0.64
CA GLU A 117 -14.26 -1.43 -0.80
C GLU A 117 -13.76 -2.04 0.51
N ASP A 118 -14.40 -3.10 1.00
CA ASP A 118 -14.03 -3.74 2.27
C ASP A 118 -12.62 -4.35 2.17
N ILE A 119 -11.62 -3.55 2.53
CA ILE A 119 -10.21 -3.95 2.53
C ILE A 119 -9.92 -5.10 3.50
N SER A 120 -10.84 -5.40 4.43
CA SER A 120 -10.66 -6.55 5.34
C SER A 120 -10.70 -7.89 4.59
N GLN A 121 -11.30 -7.93 3.40
CA GLN A 121 -11.33 -9.10 2.53
C GLN A 121 -10.07 -9.26 1.69
N CYS A 122 -9.19 -8.26 1.67
CA CYS A 122 -7.94 -8.35 0.92
C CYS A 122 -7.00 -9.38 1.59
N PRO A 123 -6.37 -10.29 0.82
CA PRO A 123 -5.48 -11.32 1.38
C PRO A 123 -4.33 -10.77 2.23
N TRP A 124 -3.83 -9.58 1.90
CA TRP A 124 -2.75 -8.88 2.64
C TRP A 124 -3.24 -8.17 3.92
N ALA A 125 -4.55 -7.99 4.09
CA ALA A 125 -5.13 -7.37 5.28
C ALA A 125 -5.37 -8.39 6.41
N HIS A 126 -5.32 -9.69 6.10
CA HIS A 126 -5.48 -10.76 7.10
C HIS A 126 -4.39 -10.67 8.18
N PRO A 127 -4.73 -10.75 9.48
CA PRO A 127 -3.75 -10.59 10.57
C PRO A 127 -2.55 -11.53 10.46
N THR A 128 -2.80 -12.79 10.08
CA THR A 128 -1.75 -13.78 9.84
C THR A 128 -0.81 -13.37 8.70
N ALA A 129 -1.37 -12.87 7.58
CA ALA A 129 -0.57 -12.43 6.43
C ALA A 129 0.32 -11.23 6.81
N ARG A 130 -0.21 -10.27 7.58
CA ARG A 130 0.56 -9.16 8.12
C ARG A 130 1.67 -9.61 9.04
N PHE A 131 1.37 -10.52 9.97
CA PHE A 131 2.37 -11.06 10.88
C PHE A 131 3.50 -11.76 10.11
N THR A 132 3.16 -12.60 9.13
CA THR A 132 4.17 -13.29 8.32
C THR A 132 5.04 -12.32 7.52
N LEU A 133 4.43 -11.29 6.91
CA LEU A 133 5.16 -10.28 6.16
C LEU A 133 6.07 -9.46 7.08
N ASP A 134 5.58 -9.01 8.23
CA ASP A 134 6.37 -8.28 9.22
C ASP A 134 7.57 -9.09 9.71
N THR A 135 7.37 -10.37 10.02
CA THR A 135 8.49 -11.27 10.40
C THR A 135 9.49 -11.45 9.28
N PHE A 136 9.04 -11.60 8.03
CA PHE A 136 9.91 -11.74 6.87
C PHE A 136 10.75 -10.48 6.66
N PHE A 137 10.14 -9.30 6.68
CA PHE A 137 10.86 -8.04 6.50
C PHE A 137 11.83 -7.75 7.65
N LYS A 138 11.50 -8.11 8.89
CA LYS A 138 12.42 -8.03 10.02
C LYS A 138 13.64 -8.93 9.84
N MET A 139 13.47 -10.13 9.27
CA MET A 139 14.61 -11.01 8.96
C MET A 139 15.50 -10.41 7.88
N CYS A 140 14.92 -9.93 6.77
CA CYS A 140 15.68 -9.27 5.72
C CYS A 140 16.45 -8.04 6.24
N GLN A 141 15.79 -7.22 7.07
CA GLN A 141 16.42 -6.04 7.66
C GLN A 141 17.55 -6.42 8.63
N ALA A 142 17.40 -7.50 9.41
CA ALA A 142 18.45 -7.96 10.31
C ALA A 142 19.72 -8.39 9.56
N GLU A 143 19.58 -9.07 8.42
CA GLU A 143 20.72 -9.44 7.57
C GLU A 143 21.44 -8.20 7.01
N GLU A 144 20.68 -7.21 6.54
CA GLU A 144 21.22 -5.95 6.05
C GLU A 144 21.91 -5.15 7.17
N GLU A 145 21.31 -5.11 8.35
CA GLU A 145 21.86 -4.41 9.51
C GLU A 145 23.17 -5.04 10.00
N ILE A 146 23.29 -6.37 9.99
CA ILE A 146 24.56 -7.07 10.28
C ILE A 146 25.64 -6.67 9.27
N ALA A 147 25.31 -6.59 7.98
CA ALA A 147 26.26 -6.16 6.95
C ALA A 147 26.73 -4.71 7.17
N CYS A 148 25.81 -3.80 7.50
CA CYS A 148 26.12 -2.41 7.82
C CYS A 148 27.01 -2.29 9.08
N LEU A 149 26.67 -2.98 10.16
CA LEU A 149 27.45 -2.97 11.40
C LEU A 149 28.88 -3.47 11.21
N ASN A 150 29.08 -4.50 10.37
CA ASN A 150 30.43 -5.00 10.06
C ASN A 150 31.32 -3.98 9.34
N ILE A 151 30.72 -3.03 8.61
CA ILE A 151 31.44 -1.93 7.98
C ILE A 151 31.79 -0.85 9.02
N GLU A 152 30.86 -0.54 9.94
CA GLU A 152 31.04 0.48 10.97
C GLU A 152 32.07 0.10 12.06
N ILE A 153 32.20 -1.19 12.36
CA ILE A 153 33.13 -1.70 13.38
C ILE A 153 34.59 -1.71 12.88
N ARG A 154 34.81 -1.65 11.56
CA ARG A 154 36.13 -1.74 10.92
C ARG A 154 36.81 -0.37 10.82
#